data_AF-A0A844H3L0-F1
#
_entry.id   AF-A0A844H3L0-F1
#
_cell.length_a   1.000
_cell.length_b   1.000
_cell.length_c   1.000
_cell.angle_alpha   90.00
_cell.angle_beta   90.00
_cell.angle_gamma   90.00
#
_symmetry.space_group_name_H-M   'P 1'
#
loop_
_entity.id
_entity.type
_entity.pdbx_description
1 polymer ?
#
loop_
_entity_poly.entity_id
_entity_poly.type
_entity_poly.pdbx_seq_one_letter_code
_entity_poly.pdbx_strand_id
1 'polypeptide(L)'
;MKPSDQISEFVRGALAQGSTPEAIRAALTRAGWSAPEIAEALAGWSAEPGLPPVPHPRPYASAQEALLYGLLFLSLGVIAWHLCQLGMALIDMLIPDLTDRYRGGSSERWSIASLIVFTPLFLLLNRRIGRLARRDAGRRRSLVRKWFASLTLMVATVVFMADAIYLVYTFLNGDLTLRFMLKAGLVAGVAALVLVYYRAEMDG
;
A
#
# COMPACT_ATOMS: atom_id res chain seq x y z
N MET A 1 -6.94 31.05 1.38
CA MET A 1 -5.68 30.32 1.11
C MET A 1 -5.53 29.22 2.14
N LYS A 2 -4.98 28.06 1.78
CA LYS A 2 -4.72 27.01 2.77
C LYS A 2 -3.53 27.43 3.66
N PRO A 3 -3.45 27.00 4.92
CA PRO A 3 -2.30 27.31 5.79
C PRO A 3 -0.94 26.96 5.16
N SER A 4 -0.88 25.84 4.43
CA SER A 4 0.29 25.38 3.67
C SER A 4 0.74 26.33 2.55
N ASP A 5 -0.18 27.13 2.02
CA ASP A 5 0.10 28.10 0.96
C ASP A 5 0.68 29.39 1.58
N GLN A 6 0.17 29.80 2.75
CA GLN A 6 0.63 30.99 3.47
C GLN A 6 2.09 30.85 3.92
N ILE A 7 2.44 29.73 4.57
CA ILE A 7 3.82 29.47 5.00
C ILE A 7 4.77 29.37 3.79
N SER A 8 4.31 28.80 2.68
CA SER A 8 5.09 28.67 1.46
C SER A 8 5.39 30.00 0.79
N GLU A 9 4.41 30.90 0.75
CA GLU A 9 4.56 32.22 0.17
C GLU A 9 5.49 33.10 1.02
N PHE A 10 5.36 33.00 2.35
CA PHE A 10 6.30 33.63 3.28
C PHE A 10 7.74 33.13 3.06
N VAL A 11 7.95 31.80 2.99
CA VAL A 11 9.28 31.21 2.74
C VAL A 11 9.84 31.69 1.41
N ARG A 12 9.04 31.71 0.33
CA ARG A 12 9.44 32.23 -0.98
C ARG A 12 9.89 33.70 -0.88
N GLY A 13 9.11 34.53 -0.20
CA GLY A 13 9.42 35.96 -0.03
C GLY A 13 10.71 36.18 0.77
N ALA A 14 10.88 35.45 1.87
CA ALA A 14 12.06 35.56 2.72
C ALA A 14 13.34 35.08 2.02
N LEU A 15 13.27 33.98 1.26
CA LEU A 15 14.40 33.50 0.46
C LEU A 15 14.75 34.49 -0.67
N ALA A 16 13.76 35.09 -1.32
CA ALA A 16 13.99 36.11 -2.34
C ALA A 16 14.68 37.37 -1.78
N GLN A 17 14.50 37.65 -0.49
CA GLN A 17 15.19 38.74 0.23
C GLN A 17 16.58 38.33 0.76
N GLY A 18 17.03 37.10 0.51
CA GLY A 18 18.34 36.61 0.96
C GLY A 18 18.36 36.14 2.43
N SER A 19 17.21 35.91 3.06
CA SER A 19 17.17 35.35 4.42
C SER A 19 17.68 33.92 4.44
N THR A 20 18.44 33.55 5.47
CA THR A 20 18.92 32.18 5.64
C THR A 20 17.78 31.23 6.07
N PRO A 21 17.83 29.94 5.69
CA PRO A 21 16.85 28.94 6.12
C PRO A 21 16.68 28.86 7.64
N GLU A 22 17.74 29.07 8.42
CA GLU A 22 17.73 29.07 9.88
C GLU A 22 16.92 30.25 10.44
N ALA A 23 17.09 31.45 9.87
CA ALA A 23 16.36 32.64 10.29
C ALA A 23 14.86 32.51 10.01
N ILE A 24 14.50 31.97 8.83
CA ILE A 24 13.12 31.68 8.44
C ILE A 24 12.50 30.66 9.41
N ARG A 25 13.23 29.58 9.73
CA ARG A 25 12.80 28.56 10.70
C ARG A 25 12.51 29.18 12.06
N ALA A 26 13.43 29.99 12.59
CA ALA A 26 13.26 30.64 13.89
C ALA A 26 12.09 31.63 13.92
N ALA A 27 11.82 32.35 12.83
CA ALA A 27 10.65 33.22 12.72
C ALA A 27 9.33 32.43 12.74
N LEU A 28 9.25 31.35 11.97
CA LEU A 28 8.06 30.51 11.90
C LEU A 28 7.79 29.75 13.19
N THR A 29 8.82 29.24 13.87
CA THR A 29 8.68 28.61 15.19
C THR A 29 8.14 29.59 16.24
N ARG A 30 8.63 30.84 16.24
CA ARG A 30 8.09 31.89 17.14
C ARG A 30 6.63 32.26 16.83
N ALA A 31 6.23 32.16 15.57
CA ALA A 31 4.85 32.35 15.15
C ALA A 31 3.92 31.15 15.47
N GLY A 32 4.47 30.05 16.01
CA GLY A 32 3.70 28.88 16.46
C GLY A 32 3.50 27.80 15.40
N TRP A 33 4.16 27.87 14.25
CA TRP A 33 4.12 26.80 13.25
C TRP A 33 4.86 25.56 13.75
N SER A 34 4.34 24.37 13.40
CA SER A 34 4.94 23.12 13.82
C SER A 34 6.25 22.84 13.06
N ALA A 35 7.20 22.16 13.71
CA ALA A 35 8.46 21.74 13.09
C ALA A 35 8.29 21.01 11.73
N PRO A 36 7.34 20.05 11.56
CA PRO A 36 7.13 19.41 10.26
C PRO A 36 6.62 20.37 9.18
N GLU A 37 5.71 21.29 9.50
CA GLU A 37 5.21 22.29 8.52
C GLU A 37 6.34 23.21 8.04
N ILE A 38 7.21 23.64 8.96
CA ILE A 38 8.36 24.50 8.62
C ILE A 38 9.37 23.74 7.74
N ALA A 39 9.66 22.49 8.09
CA ALA A 39 10.57 21.64 7.32
C ALA A 39 10.04 21.38 5.91
N GLU A 40 8.75 21.08 5.76
CA GLU A 40 8.10 20.87 4.47
C GLU A 40 8.10 22.15 3.63
N ALA A 41 7.79 23.31 4.23
CA ALA A 41 7.78 24.58 3.54
C ALA A 41 9.16 24.97 3.03
N LEU A 42 10.22 24.82 3.85
CA LEU A 42 11.60 25.09 3.46
C LEU A 42 12.10 24.11 2.40
N ALA A 43 11.80 22.81 2.54
CA ALA A 43 12.16 21.79 1.55
C ALA A 43 11.42 21.96 0.21
N GLY A 44 10.36 22.77 0.18
CA GLY A 44 9.62 23.12 -1.03
C GLY A 44 10.31 24.14 -1.94
N TRP A 45 11.45 24.72 -1.54
CA TRP A 45 12.13 25.77 -2.30
C TRP A 45 13.65 25.55 -2.34
N SER A 46 14.25 25.90 -3.47
CA SER A 46 15.70 25.98 -3.62
C SER A 46 16.11 27.43 -3.91
N ALA A 47 17.16 27.90 -3.24
CA ALA A 47 17.77 29.19 -3.50
C ALA A 47 19.02 28.97 -4.34
N GLU A 48 18.94 29.25 -5.64
CA GLU A 48 20.09 29.22 -6.54
C GLU A 48 20.60 30.65 -6.79
N PRO A 49 21.93 30.89 -6.78
CA PRO A 49 22.49 32.22 -7.03
C PRO A 49 22.02 32.79 -8.37
N GLY A 50 21.44 33.99 -8.35
CA GLY A 50 21.01 34.70 -9.57
C GLY A 50 19.62 34.34 -10.10
N LEU A 51 18.89 33.42 -9.44
CA LEU A 51 17.50 33.09 -9.77
C LEU A 51 16.57 33.41 -8.59
N PRO A 52 15.29 33.78 -8.84
CA PRO A 52 14.29 33.79 -7.79
C PRO A 52 14.11 32.36 -7.22
N PRO A 53 13.71 32.20 -5.95
CA PRO A 53 13.58 30.89 -5.33
C PRO A 53 12.74 29.93 -6.19
N VAL A 54 13.31 28.79 -6.54
CA VAL A 54 12.71 27.82 -7.46
C VAL A 54 11.92 26.79 -6.64
N PRO A 55 10.61 26.59 -6.93
CA PRO A 55 9.80 25.64 -6.19
C PRO A 55 10.14 24.19 -6.56
N HIS A 56 10.27 23.33 -5.56
CA HIS A 56 10.33 21.89 -5.76
C HIS A 56 8.93 21.30 -5.99
N PRO A 57 8.78 20.28 -6.85
CA PRO A 57 7.50 19.61 -7.09
C PRO A 57 6.96 18.99 -5.80
N ARG A 58 5.76 19.41 -5.38
CA ARG A 58 5.05 18.83 -4.24
C ARG A 58 4.37 17.51 -4.62
N PRO A 59 4.36 16.50 -3.72
CA PRO A 59 3.49 15.35 -3.88
C PRO A 59 2.04 15.81 -3.94
N TYR A 60 1.34 15.51 -5.04
CA TYR A 60 -0.09 15.77 -5.17
C TYR A 60 -0.86 14.46 -4.98
N ALA A 61 -1.92 14.48 -4.16
CA ALA A 61 -2.87 13.38 -4.06
C ALA A 61 -4.03 13.64 -5.02
N SER A 62 -4.01 12.99 -6.19
CA SER A 62 -5.11 13.04 -7.14
C SER A 62 -6.22 12.07 -6.75
N ALA A 63 -7.48 12.49 -6.81
CA ALA A 63 -8.62 11.58 -6.62
C ALA A 63 -8.63 10.44 -7.66
N GLN A 64 -8.20 10.73 -8.89
CA GLN A 64 -8.05 9.70 -9.93
C GLN A 64 -6.94 8.69 -9.58
N GLU A 65 -5.84 9.15 -8.99
CA GLU A 65 -4.79 8.25 -8.49
C GLU A 65 -5.31 7.39 -7.35
N ALA A 66 -6.05 7.98 -6.40
CA ALA A 66 -6.67 7.25 -5.31
C ALA A 66 -7.61 6.15 -5.81
N LEU A 67 -8.44 6.43 -6.83
CA LEU A 67 -9.29 5.43 -7.46
C LEU A 67 -8.49 4.33 -8.16
N LEU A 68 -7.43 4.68 -8.89
CA LEU A 68 -6.58 3.71 -9.59
C LEU A 68 -5.86 2.77 -8.61
N TYR A 69 -5.22 3.32 -7.57
CA TYR A 69 -4.56 2.53 -6.53
C TYR A 69 -5.57 1.75 -5.69
N GLY A 70 -6.74 2.33 -5.41
CA GLY A 70 -7.83 1.65 -4.72
C GLY A 70 -8.33 0.44 -5.50
N LEU A 71 -8.57 0.58 -6.81
CA LEU A 71 -9.00 -0.54 -7.65
C LEU A 71 -7.92 -1.61 -7.79
N LEU A 72 -6.65 -1.21 -7.90
CA LEU A 72 -5.52 -2.14 -7.89
C LEU A 72 -5.50 -2.95 -6.58
N PHE A 73 -5.59 -2.26 -5.44
CA PHE A 73 -5.62 -2.88 -4.11
C PHE A 73 -6.80 -3.85 -3.96
N LEU A 74 -8.00 -3.43 -4.33
CA LEU A 74 -9.21 -4.26 -4.28
C LEU A 74 -9.06 -5.51 -5.16
N SER A 75 -8.56 -5.35 -6.38
CA SER A 75 -8.34 -6.47 -7.29
C SER A 75 -7.34 -7.48 -6.75
N LEU A 76 -6.24 -7.02 -6.14
CA LEU A 76 -5.27 -7.91 -5.50
C LEU A 76 -5.88 -8.64 -4.30
N GLY A 77 -6.66 -7.94 -3.47
CA GLY A 77 -7.35 -8.53 -2.33
C GLY A 77 -8.31 -9.65 -2.76
N VAL A 78 -9.10 -9.43 -3.81
CA VAL A 78 -10.01 -10.44 -4.37
C VAL A 78 -9.25 -11.64 -4.92
N ILE A 79 -8.14 -11.40 -5.63
CA ILE A 79 -7.27 -12.48 -6.13
C ILE A 79 -6.73 -13.32 -4.97
N ALA A 80 -6.12 -12.67 -3.97
CA ALA A 80 -5.55 -13.35 -2.81
C ALA A 80 -6.61 -14.18 -2.07
N TRP A 81 -7.80 -13.61 -1.85
CA TRP A 81 -8.92 -14.28 -1.21
C TRP A 81 -9.32 -15.57 -1.93
N HIS A 82 -9.58 -15.49 -3.24
CA HIS A 82 -10.00 -16.66 -4.02
C HIS A 82 -8.87 -17.67 -4.23
N LEU A 83 -7.61 -17.23 -4.22
CA LEU A 83 -6.46 -18.13 -4.26
C LEU A 83 -6.37 -18.95 -2.97
N CYS A 84 -6.52 -18.31 -1.81
CA CYS A 84 -6.61 -19.00 -0.53
C CYS A 84 -7.79 -19.97 -0.53
N GLN A 85 -8.99 -19.52 -0.93
CA GLN A 85 -10.19 -20.35 -0.95
C GLN A 85 -10.03 -21.60 -1.83
N LEU A 86 -9.46 -21.47 -3.04
CA LEU A 86 -9.17 -22.60 -3.92
C LEU A 86 -8.09 -23.51 -3.36
N GLY A 87 -7.03 -22.95 -2.78
CA GLY A 87 -5.98 -23.76 -2.16
C GLY A 87 -6.50 -24.55 -0.95
N MET A 88 -7.40 -23.98 -0.14
CA MET A 88 -8.08 -24.71 0.93
C MET A 88 -8.89 -25.89 0.38
N ALA A 89 -9.69 -25.65 -0.67
CA ALA A 89 -10.48 -26.70 -1.31
C ALA A 89 -9.61 -27.80 -1.96
N LEU A 90 -8.45 -27.44 -2.52
CA LEU A 90 -7.47 -28.39 -3.03
C LEU A 90 -6.84 -29.23 -1.91
N ILE A 91 -6.48 -28.60 -0.79
CA ILE A 91 -5.96 -29.31 0.39
C ILE A 91 -7.01 -30.30 0.92
N ASP A 92 -8.28 -29.89 0.96
CA ASP A 92 -9.41 -30.72 1.37
C ASP A 92 -9.64 -31.92 0.44
N MET A 93 -9.39 -31.74 -0.86
CA MET A 93 -9.48 -32.82 -1.85
C MET A 93 -8.27 -33.78 -1.78
N LEU A 94 -7.07 -33.28 -1.51
CA LEU A 94 -5.83 -34.07 -1.43
C LEU A 94 -5.72 -34.86 -0.12
N ILE A 95 -6.26 -34.32 0.98
CA ILE A 95 -6.24 -34.93 2.31
C ILE A 95 -7.69 -34.99 2.83
N PRO A 96 -8.51 -35.93 2.32
CA PRO A 96 -9.89 -36.08 2.74
C PRO A 96 -9.98 -36.63 4.17
N ASP A 97 -10.95 -36.14 4.94
CA ASP A 97 -11.26 -36.65 6.27
C ASP A 97 -12.45 -37.63 6.22
N LEU A 98 -12.57 -38.51 7.21
CA LEU A 98 -13.55 -39.61 7.19
C LEU A 98 -15.01 -39.11 7.18
N THR A 99 -15.24 -37.88 7.61
CA THR A 99 -16.55 -37.20 7.66
C THR A 99 -16.81 -36.33 6.43
N ASP A 100 -15.85 -36.16 5.52
CA ASP A 100 -16.00 -35.25 4.40
C ASP A 100 -16.86 -35.84 3.28
N ARG A 101 -17.99 -35.18 3.04
CA ARG A 101 -18.79 -35.37 1.83
C ARG A 101 -18.45 -34.23 0.87
N TYR A 102 -17.37 -34.41 0.10
CA TYR A 102 -16.93 -33.41 -0.87
C TYR A 102 -18.09 -33.05 -1.82
N ARG A 103 -18.62 -31.83 -1.66
CA ARG A 103 -19.64 -31.23 -2.52
C ARG A 103 -18.99 -30.06 -3.27
N GLY A 104 -17.96 -30.36 -4.05
CA GLY A 104 -17.41 -29.39 -5.00
C GLY A 104 -18.45 -29.05 -6.05
N GLY A 105 -18.59 -27.77 -6.40
CA GLY A 105 -19.38 -27.42 -7.57
C GLY A 105 -19.75 -25.96 -7.77
N SER A 106 -19.92 -25.16 -6.72
CA SER A 106 -20.37 -23.76 -6.87
C SER A 106 -19.35 -22.76 -6.35
N SER A 107 -18.79 -23.01 -5.17
CA SER A 107 -17.82 -22.13 -4.50
C SER A 107 -16.48 -22.07 -5.23
N GLU A 108 -16.01 -23.21 -5.74
CA GLU A 108 -14.77 -23.31 -6.51
C GLU A 108 -14.92 -22.66 -7.89
N ARG A 109 -16.06 -22.90 -8.56
CA ARG A 109 -16.37 -22.28 -9.86
C ARG A 109 -16.48 -20.77 -9.75
N TRP A 110 -17.08 -20.26 -8.66
CA TRP A 110 -17.12 -18.84 -8.36
C TRP A 110 -15.72 -18.26 -8.16
N SER A 111 -14.86 -18.96 -7.42
CA SER A 111 -13.48 -18.54 -7.18
C SER A 111 -12.66 -18.51 -8.48
N ILE A 112 -12.79 -19.54 -9.33
CA ILE A 112 -12.14 -19.58 -10.64
C ILE A 112 -12.64 -18.43 -11.54
N ALA A 113 -13.95 -18.21 -11.61
CA ALA A 113 -14.53 -17.11 -12.38
C ALA A 113 -13.99 -15.75 -11.91
N SER A 114 -13.92 -15.55 -10.60
CA SER A 114 -13.37 -14.33 -10.01
C SER A 114 -11.89 -14.14 -10.39
N LEU A 115 -11.07 -15.19 -10.32
CA LEU A 115 -9.67 -15.12 -10.75
C LEU A 115 -9.52 -14.80 -12.24
N ILE A 116 -10.34 -15.39 -13.11
CA ILE A 116 -10.32 -15.13 -14.56
C ILE A 116 -10.62 -13.65 -14.85
N VAL A 117 -11.49 -13.00 -14.08
CA VAL A 117 -11.87 -11.60 -14.28
C VAL A 117 -10.87 -10.64 -13.63
N PHE A 118 -10.53 -10.85 -12.36
CA PHE A 118 -9.74 -9.91 -11.58
C PHE A 118 -8.24 -9.95 -11.91
N THR A 119 -7.69 -11.12 -12.28
CA THR A 119 -6.26 -11.25 -12.63
C THR A 119 -5.86 -10.37 -13.82
N PRO A 120 -6.53 -10.42 -14.99
CA PRO A 120 -6.16 -9.54 -16.10
C PRO A 120 -6.40 -8.06 -15.77
N LEU A 121 -7.44 -7.73 -15.01
CA LEU A 121 -7.69 -6.36 -14.54
C LEU A 121 -6.52 -5.84 -13.70
N PHE A 122 -6.07 -6.62 -12.71
CA PHE A 122 -4.93 -6.28 -11.87
C PHE A 122 -3.66 -6.06 -12.70
N LEU A 123 -3.33 -6.97 -13.61
CA LEU A 123 -2.15 -6.86 -14.47
C LEU A 123 -2.20 -5.62 -15.38
N LEU A 124 -3.36 -5.29 -15.92
CA LEU A 124 -3.56 -4.10 -16.75
C LEU A 124 -3.39 -2.80 -15.95
N LEU A 125 -3.99 -2.74 -14.76
CA LEU A 125 -3.86 -1.59 -13.85
C LEU A 125 -2.40 -1.40 -13.42
N ASN A 126 -1.75 -2.49 -13.01
CA ASN A 126 -0.35 -2.46 -12.59
C ASN A 126 0.56 -1.95 -13.72
N ARG A 127 0.40 -2.47 -14.95
CA ARG A 127 1.14 -2.01 -16.12
C ARG A 127 0.84 -0.54 -16.48
N ARG A 128 -0.38 -0.06 -16.23
CA ARG A 128 -0.73 1.37 -16.42
C ARG A 128 0.00 2.23 -15.39
N ILE A 129 -0.04 1.86 -14.12
CA ILE A 129 0.59 2.60 -13.02
C ILE A 129 2.11 2.67 -13.23
N GLY A 130 2.76 1.54 -13.53
CA GLY A 130 4.21 1.52 -13.80
C GLY A 130 4.62 2.34 -15.04
N ARG A 131 3.76 2.44 -16.06
CA ARG A 131 4.01 3.34 -17.22
C ARG A 131 3.87 4.81 -16.84
N LEU A 132 2.89 5.17 -16.02
CA LEU A 132 2.68 6.55 -15.57
C LEU A 132 3.80 7.00 -14.62
N ALA A 133 4.25 6.14 -13.71
CA ALA A 133 5.35 6.42 -12.78
C ALA A 133 6.71 6.60 -13.48
N ARG A 134 6.92 6.00 -14.65
CA ARG A 134 8.13 6.23 -15.47
C ARG A 134 8.12 7.52 -16.28
N ARG A 135 6.94 8.07 -16.57
CA ARG A 135 6.80 9.31 -17.37
C ARG A 135 6.83 10.57 -16.52
N ASP A 136 6.27 10.53 -15.31
CA ASP A 136 6.25 11.67 -14.38
C ASP A 136 7.01 11.34 -13.08
N ALA A 137 8.19 11.94 -12.90
CA ALA A 137 8.96 11.83 -11.65
C ALA A 137 8.17 12.35 -10.43
N GLY A 138 7.21 13.28 -10.63
CA GLY A 138 6.32 13.76 -9.59
C GLY A 138 5.32 12.71 -9.08
N ARG A 139 4.85 11.79 -9.94
CA ARG A 139 3.92 10.71 -9.52
C ARG A 139 4.60 9.61 -8.72
N ARG A 140 5.92 9.43 -8.88
CA ARG A 140 6.72 8.54 -8.00
C ARG A 140 6.66 8.97 -6.53
N ARG A 141 6.41 10.26 -6.26
CA ARG A 141 6.28 10.81 -4.90
C ARG A 141 4.86 10.74 -4.33
N SER A 142 3.90 10.17 -5.06
CA SER A 142 2.48 10.17 -4.66
C SER A 142 2.27 9.61 -3.24
N LEU A 143 1.64 10.43 -2.39
CA LEU A 143 1.25 10.05 -1.03
C LEU A 143 0.25 8.90 -1.04
N VAL A 144 -0.54 8.79 -2.11
CA VAL A 144 -1.52 7.72 -2.32
C VAL A 144 -0.83 6.35 -2.38
N ARG A 145 0.30 6.24 -3.12
CA ARG A 145 1.08 4.99 -3.20
C ARG A 145 1.54 4.54 -1.82
N LYS A 146 2.13 5.46 -1.04
CA LYS A 146 2.62 5.18 0.32
C LYS A 146 1.48 4.77 1.26
N TRP A 147 0.34 5.46 1.18
CA TRP A 147 -0.82 5.16 2.02
C TRP A 147 -1.43 3.78 1.70
N PHE A 148 -1.63 3.45 0.43
CA PHE A 148 -2.13 2.12 0.04
C PHE A 148 -1.13 0.99 0.32
N ALA A 149 0.18 1.24 0.20
CA ALA A 149 1.20 0.29 0.61
C ALA A 149 1.16 0.03 2.12
N SER A 150 1.04 1.10 2.92
CA SER A 150 0.87 0.98 4.38
C SER A 150 -0.41 0.23 4.75
N LEU A 151 -1.53 0.51 4.05
CA LEU A 151 -2.80 -0.18 4.25
C LEU A 151 -2.69 -1.67 3.94
N THR A 152 -2.00 -2.04 2.85
CA THR A 152 -1.79 -3.43 2.48
C THR A 152 -0.94 -4.16 3.51
N LEU A 153 0.14 -3.54 3.98
CA LEU A 153 1.00 -4.10 5.02
C LEU A 153 0.22 -4.34 6.32
N MET A 154 -0.65 -3.40 6.70
CA MET A 154 -1.53 -3.55 7.86
C MET A 154 -2.48 -4.75 7.68
N VAL A 155 -3.16 -4.87 6.54
CA VAL A 155 -4.07 -6.00 6.26
C VAL A 155 -3.31 -7.33 6.26
N ALA A 156 -2.15 -7.40 5.61
CA ALA A 156 -1.31 -8.60 5.62
C ALA A 156 -0.90 -9.00 7.04
N THR A 157 -0.54 -8.04 7.89
CA THR A 157 -0.20 -8.28 9.30
C THR A 157 -1.38 -8.83 10.08
N VAL A 158 -2.59 -8.28 9.88
CA VAL A 158 -3.82 -8.79 10.51
C VAL A 158 -4.12 -10.21 10.07
N VAL A 159 -3.95 -10.53 8.78
CA VAL A 159 -4.13 -11.88 8.25
C VAL A 159 -3.14 -12.86 8.88
N PHE A 160 -1.85 -12.50 8.97
CA PHE A 160 -0.85 -13.31 9.66
C PHE A 160 -1.19 -13.55 11.12
N MET A 161 -1.69 -12.52 11.81
CA MET A 161 -2.07 -12.63 13.21
C MET A 161 -3.30 -13.52 13.39
N ALA A 162 -4.30 -13.42 12.52
CA ALA A 162 -5.46 -14.32 12.53
C ALA A 162 -5.05 -15.78 12.25
N ASP A 163 -4.15 -16.01 11.31
CA ASP A 163 -3.61 -17.33 10.99
C ASP A 163 -2.82 -17.91 12.18
N ALA A 164 -1.97 -17.11 12.83
CA ALA A 164 -1.26 -17.52 14.04
C ALA A 164 -2.19 -17.83 15.22
N ILE A 165 -3.24 -17.03 15.42
CA ILE A 165 -4.28 -17.31 16.43
C ILE A 165 -4.94 -18.66 16.14
N TYR A 166 -5.30 -18.91 14.88
CA TYR A 166 -5.95 -20.15 14.47
C TYR A 166 -5.01 -21.37 14.65
N LEU A 167 -3.71 -21.20 14.37
CA LEU A 167 -2.63 -22.17 14.65
C LEU A 167 -2.58 -22.56 16.11
N VAL A 168 -2.50 -21.56 17.00
CA VAL A 168 -2.42 -21.79 18.44
C VAL A 168 -3.72 -22.41 18.97
N TYR A 169 -4.88 -21.91 18.53
CA TYR A 169 -6.18 -22.44 18.93
C TYR A 169 -6.31 -23.94 18.61
N THR A 170 -5.95 -24.33 17.39
CA THR A 170 -6.04 -25.73 16.94
C THR A 170 -5.01 -26.62 17.62
N PHE A 171 -3.80 -26.10 17.86
CA PHE A 171 -2.79 -26.78 18.67
C PHE A 171 -3.29 -27.09 20.09
N LEU A 172 -3.93 -26.10 20.74
CA LEU A 172 -4.45 -26.24 22.10
C LEU A 172 -5.62 -27.22 22.19
N ASN A 173 -6.42 -27.33 21.13
CA ASN A 173 -7.49 -28.33 21.05
C ASN A 173 -6.97 -29.76 20.84
N GLY A 174 -5.69 -29.95 20.52
CA GLY A 174 -5.11 -31.26 20.21
C GLY A 174 -5.44 -31.78 18.80
N ASP A 175 -6.15 -31.00 17.99
CA ASP A 175 -6.60 -31.34 16.63
C ASP A 175 -5.60 -30.88 15.55
N LEU A 176 -4.29 -30.89 15.88
CA LEU A 176 -3.26 -30.44 14.95
C LEU A 176 -3.07 -31.46 13.82
N THR A 177 -3.85 -31.30 12.74
CA THR A 177 -3.82 -32.19 11.57
C THR A 177 -2.83 -31.70 10.51
N LEU A 178 -2.32 -32.62 9.67
CA LEU A 178 -1.51 -32.25 8.50
C LEU A 178 -2.28 -31.30 7.56
N ARG A 179 -3.58 -31.53 7.41
CA ARG A 179 -4.49 -30.70 6.64
C ARG A 179 -4.49 -29.26 7.16
N PHE A 180 -4.58 -29.09 8.47
CA PHE A 180 -4.50 -27.80 9.12
C PHE A 180 -3.17 -27.08 8.87
N MET A 181 -2.03 -27.78 9.01
CA MET A 181 -0.71 -27.18 8.74
C MET A 181 -0.57 -26.67 7.30
N LEU A 182 -1.08 -27.42 6.32
CA LEU A 182 -1.04 -27.00 4.92
C LEU A 182 -1.93 -25.78 4.65
N LYS A 183 -3.10 -25.72 5.30
CA LYS A 183 -4.03 -24.58 5.19
C LYS A 183 -3.41 -23.31 5.76
N ALA A 184 -2.83 -23.38 6.96
CA ALA A 184 -2.11 -22.26 7.56
C ALA A 184 -0.90 -21.84 6.70
N GLY A 185 -0.09 -22.81 6.26
CA GLY A 185 1.05 -22.57 5.38
C GLY A 185 0.67 -21.88 4.06
N LEU A 186 -0.49 -22.24 3.47
CA LEU A 186 -1.03 -21.58 2.28
C LEU A 186 -1.34 -20.10 2.55
N VAL A 187 -2.05 -19.79 3.64
CA VAL A 187 -2.41 -18.40 4.01
C VAL A 187 -1.15 -17.58 4.26
N ALA A 188 -0.22 -18.13 5.04
CA ALA A 188 1.09 -17.53 5.30
C ALA A 188 1.87 -17.28 3.99
N GLY A 189 1.88 -18.23 3.07
CA GLY A 189 2.54 -18.11 1.77
C GLY A 189 1.93 -17.01 0.89
N VAL A 190 0.60 -16.95 0.79
CA VAL A 190 -0.10 -15.90 0.03
C VAL A 190 0.16 -14.52 0.64
N ALA A 191 0.07 -14.40 1.97
CA ALA A 191 0.35 -13.15 2.67
C ALA A 191 1.81 -12.71 2.49
N ALA A 192 2.77 -13.63 2.56
CA ALA A 192 4.19 -13.36 2.30
C ALA A 192 4.41 -12.88 0.86
N LEU A 193 3.78 -13.52 -0.13
CA LEU A 193 3.90 -13.15 -1.54
C LEU A 193 3.36 -11.73 -1.78
N VAL A 194 2.21 -11.38 -1.19
CA VAL A 194 1.64 -10.04 -1.25
C VAL A 194 2.59 -9.02 -0.62
N LEU A 195 3.20 -9.36 0.51
CA LEU A 195 4.15 -8.50 1.20
C LEU A 195 5.42 -8.27 0.37
N VAL A 196 5.99 -9.32 -0.23
CA VAL A 196 7.16 -9.23 -1.11
C VAL A 196 6.86 -8.40 -2.35
N TYR A 197 5.71 -8.62 -2.99
CA TYR A 197 5.28 -7.85 -4.15
C TYR A 197 5.19 -6.35 -3.82
N TYR A 198 4.57 -6.00 -2.69
CA TYR A 198 4.44 -4.60 -2.28
C TYR A 198 5.76 -3.97 -1.85
N ARG A 199 6.65 -4.74 -1.21
CA ARG A 199 7.97 -4.24 -0.85
C ARG A 199 8.79 -3.91 -2.10
N ALA A 200 8.75 -4.77 -3.12
CA ALA A 200 9.40 -4.51 -4.41
C ALA A 200 8.84 -3.26 -5.11
N GLU A 201 7.53 -3.01 -5.01
CA GLU A 201 6.89 -1.80 -5.56
C GLU A 201 7.28 -0.52 -4.78
N MET A 202 7.58 -0.65 -3.49
CA MET A 202 7.99 0.47 -2.63
C MET A 202 9.47 0.84 -2.79
N ASP A 203 10.32 -0.16 -3.02
CA ASP A 203 11.76 0.01 -3.21
C ASP A 203 12.14 0.49 -4.64
N GLY A 204 11.18 0.52 -5.58
CA GLY A 204 11.34 0.98 -6.99
C GLY A 204 10.71 2.33 -7.36
#